data_AF-A0A314UEZ2-F1
#
_entry.id   AF-A0A314UEZ2-F1
#
_cell.length_a   1.000
_cell.length_b   1.000
_cell.length_c   1.000
_cell.angle_alpha   90.00
_cell.angle_beta   90.00
_cell.angle_gamma   90.00
#
_symmetry.space_group_name_H-M   'P 1'
#
loop_
_entity.id
_entity.type
_entity.pdbx_description
1 polymer ?
#
loop_
_entity_poly.entity_id
_entity_poly.type
_entity_poly.pdbx_seq_one_letter_code
_entity_poly.pdbx_strand_id
1 'polypeptide(L)'
;MPPQLRRPPPVQPGLQPPQIRQKRRVPVHRPRPPARRGTVPPAHRLLPPPPNASESCWAAYQALASDFVPNFDIRASCGFETSWISQGCMNITTRQQFEALVGNATLKDVIDNCNQSLANSSPCASCTTSLSTCKPRI
;
A
#
# COMPACT_ATOMS: atom_id res chain seq x y z
N MET A 1 -33.21 -61.61 16.97
CA MET A 1 -33.42 -60.40 17.79
C MET A 1 -32.22 -59.49 17.52
N PRO A 2 -32.36 -58.22 17.05
CA PRO A 2 -33.31 -57.20 17.51
C PRO A 2 -33.90 -56.39 16.28
N PRO A 3 -34.42 -55.14 16.39
CA PRO A 3 -35.82 -54.85 16.12
C PRO A 3 -36.08 -53.94 14.89
N GLN A 4 -37.27 -54.07 14.31
CA GLN A 4 -37.79 -53.29 13.18
C GLN A 4 -37.99 -51.80 13.54
N LEU A 5 -37.14 -50.92 13.00
CA LEU A 5 -37.30 -49.47 13.13
C LEU A 5 -38.35 -48.98 12.12
N ARG A 6 -39.55 -48.65 12.61
CA ARG A 6 -40.65 -48.09 11.82
C ARG A 6 -40.24 -46.74 11.23
N ARG A 7 -40.36 -46.58 9.90
CA ARG A 7 -40.19 -45.29 9.23
C ARG A 7 -41.36 -44.35 9.58
N PRO A 8 -41.08 -43.08 9.93
CA PRO A 8 -42.12 -42.07 10.15
C PRO A 8 -42.78 -41.64 8.82
N PRO A 9 -44.04 -41.16 8.87
CA PRO A 9 -44.80 -40.74 7.70
C PRO A 9 -44.26 -39.43 7.09
N PRO A 10 -44.53 -39.16 5.80
CA PRO A 10 -44.16 -37.91 5.16
C PRO A 10 -44.97 -36.74 5.76
N VAL A 11 -44.24 -35.71 6.19
CA VAL A 11 -44.79 -34.43 6.65
C VAL A 11 -45.39 -33.68 5.45
N GLN A 12 -46.64 -33.24 5.57
CA GLN A 12 -47.29 -32.43 4.55
C GLN A 12 -46.77 -30.97 4.62
N PRO A 13 -46.55 -30.28 3.49
CA PRO A 13 -46.14 -28.88 3.50
C PRO A 13 -47.27 -27.99 4.01
N GLY A 14 -46.99 -27.28 5.11
CA GLY A 14 -47.88 -26.32 5.73
C GLY A 14 -48.23 -25.15 4.82
N LEU A 15 -49.48 -24.70 4.98
CA LEU A 15 -50.07 -23.49 4.44
C LEU A 15 -49.17 -22.28 4.77
N GLN A 16 -48.70 -21.57 3.73
CA GLN A 16 -47.83 -20.40 3.89
C GLN A 16 -48.61 -19.24 4.54
N PRO A 17 -48.11 -18.64 5.64
CA PRO A 17 -48.65 -17.38 6.14
C PRO A 17 -48.30 -16.20 5.20
N PRO A 18 -49.10 -15.12 5.21
CA PRO A 18 -48.90 -13.98 4.31
C PRO A 18 -47.55 -13.29 4.57
N GLN A 19 -46.82 -13.04 3.48
CA GLN A 19 -45.52 -12.37 3.49
C GLN A 19 -45.65 -10.92 4.01
N ILE A 20 -45.25 -10.71 5.27
CA ILE A 20 -45.13 -9.37 5.84
C ILE A 20 -43.98 -8.66 5.11
N ARG A 21 -44.33 -7.61 4.37
CA ARG A 21 -43.43 -6.80 3.55
C ARG A 21 -42.28 -6.23 4.38
N GLN A 22 -41.14 -6.91 4.40
CA GLN A 22 -39.89 -6.40 4.96
C GLN A 22 -39.46 -5.17 4.16
N LYS A 23 -39.59 -4.00 4.76
CA LYS A 23 -38.94 -2.79 4.26
C LYS A 23 -37.44 -3.07 4.25
N ARG A 24 -36.85 -3.24 3.05
CA ARG A 24 -35.39 -3.27 2.88
C ARG A 24 -34.83 -2.03 3.55
N ARG A 25 -34.11 -2.20 4.67
CA ARG A 25 -33.23 -1.14 5.16
C ARG A 25 -32.15 -0.99 4.10
N VAL A 26 -32.19 0.14 3.40
CA VAL A 26 -31.10 0.59 2.54
C VAL A 26 -29.85 0.69 3.44
N PRO A 27 -28.71 0.10 3.07
CA PRO A 27 -27.46 0.37 3.77
C PRO A 27 -27.22 1.87 3.70
N VAL A 28 -27.30 2.55 4.84
CA VAL A 28 -26.84 3.94 4.94
C VAL A 28 -25.34 3.88 4.70
N HIS A 29 -24.91 4.19 3.48
CA HIS A 29 -23.51 4.53 3.22
C HIS A 29 -23.20 5.74 4.08
N ARG A 30 -22.57 5.50 5.23
CA ARG A 30 -21.97 6.56 6.03
C ARG A 30 -20.89 7.17 5.14
N PRO A 31 -20.98 8.47 4.79
CA PRO A 31 -19.88 9.14 4.10
C PRO A 31 -18.62 8.94 4.93
N ARG A 32 -17.54 8.50 4.28
CA ARG A 32 -16.23 8.43 4.92
C ARG A 32 -15.95 9.83 5.46
N PRO A 33 -15.67 10.01 6.76
CA PRO A 33 -15.31 11.33 7.26
C PRO A 33 -14.15 11.86 6.43
N PRO A 34 -14.12 13.15 6.08
CA PRO A 34 -12.99 13.72 5.37
C PRO A 34 -11.74 13.37 6.17
N ALA A 35 -10.74 12.82 5.49
CA ALA A 35 -9.42 12.64 6.08
C ALA A 35 -9.07 13.96 6.76
N ARG A 36 -8.85 13.94 8.08
CA ARG A 36 -8.36 15.13 8.76
C ARG A 36 -7.09 15.49 8.02
N ARG A 37 -7.12 16.64 7.34
CA ARG A 37 -5.94 17.30 6.81
C ARG A 37 -5.18 17.74 8.05
N GLY A 38 -4.48 16.79 8.67
CA GLY A 38 -3.53 17.09 9.71
C GLY A 38 -2.57 18.08 9.08
N THR A 39 -2.54 19.29 9.62
CA THR A 39 -1.47 20.24 9.32
C THR A 39 -0.20 19.53 9.76
N VAL A 40 0.52 18.94 8.81
CA VAL A 40 1.83 18.37 9.06
C VAL A 40 2.69 19.56 9.49
N PRO A 41 3.21 19.58 10.74
CA PRO A 41 4.16 20.61 11.12
C PRO A 41 5.32 20.61 10.12
N PRO A 42 6.04 21.73 9.92
CA PRO A 42 7.17 21.78 8.99
C PRO A 42 8.36 20.98 9.56
N ALA A 43 8.22 19.66 9.63
CA ALA A 43 9.32 18.73 9.82
C ALA A 43 9.96 18.55 8.44
N HIS A 44 11.05 19.28 8.25
CA HIS A 44 11.92 19.25 7.09
C HIS A 44 12.17 17.83 6.54
N ARG A 45 12.03 17.65 5.21
CA ARG A 45 12.96 16.88 4.35
C ARG A 45 13.55 15.57 4.96
N LEU A 46 12.74 14.65 5.46
CA LEU A 46 13.26 13.43 6.11
C LEU A 46 13.72 12.35 5.10
N LEU A 47 14.99 11.98 5.20
CA LEU A 47 15.52 10.65 4.91
C LEU A 47 16.59 10.37 5.98
N PRO A 48 16.64 9.22 6.66
CA PRO A 48 15.69 8.09 6.79
C PRO A 48 14.65 8.26 7.94
N PRO A 49 13.60 7.41 8.04
CA PRO A 49 12.72 7.35 9.22
C PRO A 49 13.51 7.06 10.49
N PRO A 50 13.01 7.47 11.67
CA PRO A 50 13.73 7.23 12.92
C PRO A 50 13.93 5.71 13.14
N PRO A 51 15.03 5.28 13.77
CA PRO A 51 15.41 3.86 13.85
C PRO A 51 14.31 2.95 14.42
N ASN A 52 13.54 3.48 15.38
CA ASN A 52 12.43 2.79 16.02
C ASN A 52 11.14 2.73 15.19
N ALA A 53 11.08 3.39 14.03
CA ALA A 53 9.95 3.33 13.10
C ALA A 53 10.11 2.28 12.00
N SER A 54 11.26 1.58 11.95
CA SER A 54 11.59 0.61 10.90
C SER A 54 10.48 -0.42 10.66
N GLU A 55 10.01 -1.08 11.71
CA GLU A 55 8.94 -2.08 11.66
C GLU A 55 7.63 -1.50 11.15
N SER A 56 7.28 -0.29 11.61
CA SER A 56 6.04 0.38 11.21
C SER A 56 6.07 0.77 9.73
N CYS A 57 7.22 1.25 9.24
CA CYS A 57 7.41 1.56 7.83
C CYS A 57 7.37 0.30 6.96
N TRP A 58 8.01 -0.80 7.39
CA TRP A 58 7.94 -2.07 6.68
C TRP A 58 6.52 -2.64 6.62
N ALA A 59 5.75 -2.54 7.71
CA ALA A 59 4.37 -2.98 7.72
C ALA A 59 3.52 -2.21 6.69
N ALA A 60 3.71 -0.89 6.59
CA ALA A 60 3.04 -0.07 5.59
C ALA A 60 3.47 -0.43 4.15
N TYR A 61 4.76 -0.65 3.92
CA TYR A 61 5.28 -1.07 2.61
C TYR A 61 4.76 -2.45 2.20
N GLN A 62 4.76 -3.40 3.12
CA GLN A 62 4.24 -4.75 2.91
C GLN A 62 2.75 -4.73 2.56
N ALA A 63 1.96 -3.90 3.24
CA ALA A 63 0.54 -3.73 2.92
C ALA A 63 0.35 -3.22 1.48
N LEU A 64 1.11 -2.20 1.08
CA LEU A 64 1.04 -1.67 -0.29
C LEU A 64 1.46 -2.72 -1.32
N ALA A 65 2.56 -3.44 -1.12
CA ALA A 65 2.99 -4.46 -2.08
C ALA A 65 1.99 -5.60 -2.21
N SER A 66 1.31 -5.95 -1.11
CA SER A 66 0.29 -7.00 -1.11
C SER A 66 -0.92 -6.66 -1.98
N ASP A 67 -1.21 -5.38 -2.22
CA ASP A 67 -2.26 -4.94 -3.15
C ASP A 67 -1.92 -5.24 -4.62
N PHE A 68 -0.62 -5.33 -4.96
CA PHE A 68 -0.16 -5.58 -6.32
C PHE A 68 0.28 -7.03 -6.55
N VAL A 69 0.93 -7.64 -5.55
CA VAL A 69 1.47 -8.99 -5.63
C VAL A 69 1.06 -9.76 -4.37
N PRO A 70 -0.03 -10.54 -4.42
CA PRO A 70 -0.50 -11.28 -3.25
C PRO A 70 0.52 -12.35 -2.84
N ASN A 71 0.66 -12.55 -1.53
CA ASN A 71 1.60 -13.50 -0.91
C ASN A 71 3.09 -13.20 -1.16
N PHE A 72 3.43 -11.98 -1.58
CA PHE A 72 4.82 -11.55 -1.73
C PHE A 72 5.31 -10.87 -0.45
N ASP A 73 6.19 -11.53 0.31
CA ASP A 73 6.89 -10.89 1.44
C ASP A 73 8.13 -10.16 0.91
N ILE A 74 8.11 -8.82 0.98
CA ILE A 74 9.18 -7.99 0.42
C ILE A 74 10.51 -8.28 1.11
N ARG A 75 10.47 -8.51 2.43
CA ARG A 75 11.68 -8.63 3.24
C ARG A 75 12.33 -10.00 3.03
N ALA A 76 11.53 -11.07 3.08
CA ALA A 76 12.01 -12.42 2.85
C ALA A 76 12.44 -12.64 1.39
N SER A 77 11.69 -12.09 0.42
CA SER A 77 11.97 -12.33 -1.00
C SER A 77 13.17 -11.54 -1.50
N CYS A 78 13.38 -10.32 -0.99
CA CYS A 78 14.47 -9.45 -1.42
C CYS A 78 15.69 -9.47 -0.49
N GLY A 79 15.63 -10.19 0.62
CA GLY A 79 16.73 -10.28 1.60
C GLY A 79 16.99 -8.96 2.34
N PHE A 80 15.94 -8.18 2.62
CA PHE A 80 16.08 -6.91 3.32
C PHE A 80 15.94 -7.08 4.84
N GLU A 81 16.94 -6.57 5.57
CA GLU A 81 16.86 -6.42 7.02
C GLU A 81 15.87 -5.31 7.42
N THR A 82 15.15 -5.49 8.53
CA THR A 82 14.13 -4.48 8.91
C THR A 82 14.77 -3.14 9.22
N SER A 83 15.92 -3.14 9.87
CA SER A 83 16.62 -1.91 10.24
C SER A 83 17.07 -1.08 9.03
N TRP A 84 17.24 -1.66 7.85
CA TRP A 84 17.78 -0.93 6.69
C TRP A 84 16.86 0.19 6.19
N ILE A 85 15.54 0.10 6.40
CA ILE A 85 14.63 1.17 5.97
C ILE A 85 14.84 2.46 6.76
N SER A 86 15.40 2.37 7.98
CA SER A 86 15.76 3.51 8.82
C SER A 86 17.26 3.81 8.82
N GLN A 87 18.09 2.98 8.18
CA GLN A 87 19.49 3.29 7.97
C GLN A 87 19.59 4.17 6.72
N GLY A 88 20.08 5.39 6.90
CA GLY A 88 20.34 6.31 5.79
C GLY A 88 21.31 5.67 4.82
N CYS A 89 21.09 5.86 3.52
CA CYS A 89 22.06 5.39 2.53
C CYS A 89 23.36 6.19 2.70
N MET A 90 24.50 5.53 2.91
CA MET A 90 25.82 6.16 2.99
C MET A 90 25.93 7.32 4.00
N ASN A 91 25.27 7.21 5.17
CA ASN A 91 25.23 8.27 6.19
C ASN A 91 24.59 9.60 5.70
N ILE A 92 23.92 9.58 4.55
CA ILE A 92 23.15 10.70 4.02
C ILE A 92 21.86 10.79 4.83
N THR A 93 21.74 11.86 5.62
CA THR A 93 20.63 12.07 6.55
C THR A 93 19.78 13.29 6.18
N THR A 94 20.10 13.96 5.07
CA THR A 94 19.35 15.12 4.60
C THR A 94 19.19 15.11 3.09
N ARG A 95 18.08 15.67 2.61
CA ARG A 95 17.81 15.85 1.17
C ARG A 95 18.89 16.70 0.50
N GLN A 96 19.45 17.71 1.18
CA GLN A 96 20.51 18.55 0.64
C GLN A 96 21.80 17.76 0.37
N GLN A 97 22.20 16.87 1.30
CA GLN A 97 23.37 16.00 1.11
C GLN A 97 23.16 15.05 -0.07
N PHE A 98 21.96 14.45 -0.19
CA PHE A 98 21.62 13.63 -1.35
C PHE A 98 21.69 14.43 -2.66
N GLU A 99 21.03 15.59 -2.72
CA GLU A 99 20.98 16.44 -3.91
C GLU A 99 22.38 16.91 -4.34
N ALA A 100 23.27 17.18 -3.37
CA ALA A 100 24.66 17.55 -3.63
C ALA A 100 25.47 16.41 -4.26
N LEU A 101 25.24 15.15 -3.85
CA LEU A 101 25.94 13.98 -4.38
C LEU A 101 25.42 13.51 -5.75
N VAL A 102 24.14 13.76 -6.03
CA VAL A 102 23.49 13.43 -7.31
C VAL A 102 23.78 14.51 -8.37
N GLY A 103 23.90 15.76 -7.93
CA GLY A 103 24.14 16.92 -8.80
C GLY A 103 22.87 17.49 -9.43
N ASN A 104 22.84 18.83 -9.61
CA ASN A 104 21.68 19.55 -10.12
C ASN A 104 21.24 19.13 -11.53
N ALA A 105 22.19 18.76 -12.41
CA ALA A 105 21.87 18.33 -13.77
C ALA A 105 20.99 17.07 -13.77
N THR A 106 21.41 16.04 -13.04
CA THR A 106 20.66 14.78 -12.90
C THR A 106 19.29 15.00 -12.27
N LEU A 107 19.21 15.84 -11.24
CA LEU A 107 17.92 16.19 -10.61
C LEU A 107 16.99 16.91 -11.59
N LYS A 108 17.53 17.83 -12.39
CA LYS A 108 16.78 18.54 -13.42
C LYS A 108 16.26 17.58 -14.49
N ASP A 109 17.08 16.64 -14.97
CA ASP A 109 16.65 15.62 -15.94
C ASP A 109 15.49 14.77 -15.40
N VAL A 110 15.54 14.37 -14.12
CA VAL A 110 14.41 13.65 -13.49
C VAL A 110 13.16 14.52 -13.47
N ILE A 111 13.27 15.78 -13.06
CA ILE A 111 12.11 16.69 -13.00
C ILE A 111 11.52 16.88 -14.40
N ASP A 112 12.35 17.15 -15.40
CA ASP A 112 11.88 17.42 -16.77
C ASP A 112 11.20 16.20 -17.39
N ASN A 113 11.71 14.98 -17.13
CA ASN A 113 11.15 13.76 -17.72
C ASN A 113 9.98 13.16 -16.93
N CYS A 114 9.93 13.37 -15.61
CA CYS A 114 8.94 12.74 -14.73
C CYS A 114 7.78 13.66 -14.32
N ASN A 115 7.92 15.00 -14.45
CA ASN A 115 6.87 15.95 -14.07
C ASN A 115 5.79 16.10 -15.17
N GLN A 116 5.29 14.96 -15.65
CA GLN A 116 4.28 14.87 -16.71
C GLN A 116 3.46 13.57 -16.54
N SER A 117 2.43 13.38 -17.39
CA SER A 117 1.67 12.13 -17.39
C SER A 117 2.52 10.95 -17.88
N LEU A 118 2.62 9.91 -17.05
CA LEU A 118 3.36 8.68 -17.34
C LEU A 118 2.47 7.55 -17.88
N ALA A 119 1.22 7.87 -18.28
CA ALA A 119 0.27 6.87 -18.78
C ALA A 119 0.73 6.21 -20.09
N ASN A 120 1.56 6.92 -20.88
CA ASN A 120 2.14 6.41 -22.11
C ASN A 120 3.50 5.75 -21.85
N SER A 121 3.86 4.75 -22.64
CA SER A 121 5.12 3.99 -22.50
C SER A 121 6.36 4.87 -22.70
N SER A 122 6.31 5.84 -23.60
CA SER A 122 7.44 6.73 -23.90
C SER A 122 7.85 7.66 -22.73
N PRO A 123 6.96 8.49 -22.14
CA PRO A 123 7.33 9.33 -21.00
C PRO A 123 7.68 8.49 -19.75
N CYS A 124 7.05 7.34 -19.57
CA CYS A 124 7.42 6.38 -18.53
C CYS A 124 8.85 5.85 -18.71
N ALA A 125 9.22 5.45 -19.94
CA ALA A 125 10.57 4.99 -20.25
C ALA A 125 11.60 6.10 -20.00
N SER A 126 11.37 7.32 -20.51
CA SER A 126 12.28 8.45 -20.29
C SER A 126 12.45 8.77 -18.81
N CYS A 127 11.35 8.85 -18.05
CA CYS A 127 11.40 9.05 -16.60
C CYS A 127 12.18 7.93 -15.89
N THR A 128 11.94 6.68 -16.26
CA THR A 128 12.65 5.52 -15.67
C THR A 128 14.14 5.56 -15.97
N THR A 129 14.53 5.95 -17.19
CA THR A 129 15.94 6.16 -17.56
C THR A 129 16.58 7.26 -16.71
N SER A 130 15.93 8.42 -16.56
CA SER A 130 16.45 9.51 -15.71
C SER A 130 16.51 9.12 -14.23
N LEU A 131 15.55 8.35 -13.72
CA LEU A 131 15.59 7.82 -12.35
C LEU A 131 16.73 6.82 -12.15
N SER A 132 17.07 6.05 -13.19
CA SER A 132 18.16 5.08 -13.13
C SER A 132 19.51 5.75 -12.94
N THR A 133 19.69 6.97 -13.49
CA THR A 133 20.89 7.80 -13.34
C THR A 133 20.87 8.66 -12.07
N CYS A 134 19.71 8.85 -11.43
CA CYS A 134 19.53 9.57 -10.17
C CYS A 134 19.99 8.74 -8.96
N LYS A 135 21.31 8.52 -8.87
CA LYS A 135 21.96 7.87 -7.74
C LYS A 135 23.12 8.75 -7.24
N PRO A 136 23.43 8.72 -5.94
CA PRO A 136 24.64 9.38 -5.43
C PRO A 136 25.86 8.87 -6.18
N ARG A 137 26.68 9.77 -6.75
CA ARG A 137 28.02 9.38 -7.24
C ARG A 137 28.94 9.22 -6.05
N ILE A 138 29.55 8.05 -5.95
CA ILE A 138 30.47 7.63 -4.88
C ILE A 138 31.83 7.40 -5.50
#